data_AF-A0A923WCV2-F1
#
_entry.id   AF-A0A923WCV2-F1
#
_cell.length_a   1.000
_cell.length_b   1.000
_cell.length_c   1.000
_cell.angle_alpha   90.00
_cell.angle_beta   90.00
_cell.angle_gamma   90.00
#
_symmetry.space_group_name_H-M   'P 1'
#
loop_
_entity.id
_entity.type
_entity.pdbx_description
1 polymer ?
#
loop_
_entity_poly.entity_id
_entity_poly.type
_entity_poly.pdbx_seq_one_letter_code
_entity_poly.pdbx_strand_id
1 'polypeptide(L)'
;PRYEQERLTYEKIDTGPLIQLLMTRCILCYRCVYTADQLTPQRVHGVLGRGDASEIGTYIENSLDNEFIGNVIDVCPVGALTDKTFRFKQRVWFTKPVDAHRACPTEKCTGNVTLWYRGDEVLRVTGRKDAYGEVHEFICNKCRFEKKQTSDWIIEGPRQIARQSVIAQNHPELGIDWQEPTIIPNLPESTSSELNKHEIVGT
;
A
#
# COMPACT_ATOMS: atom_id res chain seq x y z
N PRO A 1 8.72 17.92 -19.04
CA PRO A 1 9.17 16.53 -19.34
C PRO A 1 10.03 16.54 -20.61
N ARG A 2 11.19 15.87 -20.64
CA ARG A 2 12.12 15.89 -21.80
C ARG A 2 11.78 14.85 -22.89
N TYR A 3 11.00 13.84 -22.55
CA TYR A 3 10.63 12.76 -23.46
C TYR A 3 9.40 13.16 -24.29
N GLU A 4 9.54 13.17 -25.62
CA GLU A 4 8.53 13.63 -26.57
C GLU A 4 7.98 12.51 -27.46
N GLN A 5 8.62 11.33 -27.49
CA GLN A 5 8.15 10.18 -28.25
C GLN A 5 6.87 9.58 -27.65
N GLU A 6 6.18 8.78 -28.47
CA GLU A 6 5.01 8.03 -28.03
C GLU A 6 5.38 7.04 -26.93
N ARG A 7 4.51 6.94 -25.93
CA ARG A 7 4.70 6.02 -24.81
C ARG A 7 4.14 4.66 -25.18
N LEU A 8 4.78 3.61 -24.67
CA LEU A 8 4.30 2.25 -24.80
C LEU A 8 2.89 2.11 -24.22
N THR A 9 2.02 1.50 -25.01
CA THR A 9 0.66 1.13 -24.62
C THR A 9 0.51 -0.38 -24.65
N TYR A 10 -0.27 -0.91 -23.71
CA TYR A 10 -0.53 -2.33 -23.58
C TYR A 10 -2.03 -2.57 -23.61
N GLU A 11 -2.43 -3.73 -24.13
CA GLU A 11 -3.81 -4.20 -24.03
C GLU A 11 -4.13 -4.57 -22.57
N LYS A 12 -5.42 -4.54 -22.23
CA LYS A 12 -5.87 -4.90 -20.88
C LYS A 12 -5.99 -6.40 -20.78
N ILE A 13 -5.12 -7.01 -20.00
CA ILE A 13 -5.19 -8.43 -19.65
C ILE A 13 -6.19 -8.59 -18.50
N ASP A 14 -7.10 -9.55 -18.59
CA ASP A 14 -7.94 -9.94 -17.45
C ASP A 14 -7.18 -10.91 -16.56
N THR A 15 -7.00 -10.52 -15.31
CA THR A 15 -6.15 -11.23 -14.34
C THR A 15 -6.97 -11.98 -13.28
N GLY A 16 -8.29 -12.07 -13.47
CA GLY A 16 -9.24 -12.70 -12.55
C GLY A 16 -10.07 -11.69 -11.74
N PRO A 17 -11.01 -12.15 -10.88
CA PRO A 17 -12.06 -11.30 -10.31
C PRO A 17 -11.57 -10.33 -9.21
N LEU A 18 -10.48 -10.65 -8.52
CA LEU A 18 -10.02 -9.91 -7.33
C LEU A 18 -9.02 -8.78 -7.66
N ILE A 19 -8.15 -9.01 -8.64
CA ILE A 19 -7.02 -8.12 -8.94
C ILE A 19 -7.14 -7.61 -10.37
N GLN A 20 -6.89 -6.31 -10.55
CA GLN A 20 -6.75 -5.70 -11.87
C GLN A 20 -5.30 -5.30 -12.08
N LEU A 21 -4.71 -5.81 -13.16
CA LEU A 21 -3.43 -5.34 -13.67
C LEU A 21 -3.64 -4.20 -14.69
N LEU A 22 -2.84 -3.16 -14.56
CA LEU A 22 -2.64 -2.09 -15.54
C LEU A 22 -1.16 -2.02 -15.91
N MET A 23 -0.78 -2.69 -17.00
CA MET A 23 0.62 -2.81 -17.41
C MET A 23 1.25 -1.46 -17.78
N THR A 24 0.47 -0.52 -18.32
CA THR A 24 0.92 0.85 -18.66
C THR A 24 1.47 1.65 -17.48
N ARG A 25 1.20 1.23 -16.24
CA ARG A 25 1.74 1.87 -15.01
C ARG A 25 2.88 1.09 -14.39
N CYS A 26 3.09 -0.16 -14.79
CA CYS A 26 4.10 -1.02 -14.21
C CYS A 26 5.49 -0.55 -14.63
N ILE A 27 6.39 -0.41 -13.67
CA ILE A 27 7.79 -0.02 -13.88
C ILE A 27 8.74 -1.22 -13.90
N LEU A 28 8.21 -2.44 -14.03
CA LEU A 28 8.98 -3.69 -14.07
C LEU A 28 9.93 -3.86 -12.85
N CYS A 29 9.51 -3.43 -11.66
CA CYS A 29 10.32 -3.57 -10.44
C CYS A 29 10.42 -5.01 -9.89
N TYR A 30 9.69 -5.96 -10.48
CA TYR A 30 9.62 -7.38 -10.11
C TYR A 30 9.14 -7.71 -8.69
N ARG A 31 8.87 -6.73 -7.82
CA ARG A 31 8.45 -6.99 -6.43
C ARG A 31 7.22 -7.90 -6.34
N CYS A 32 6.22 -7.72 -7.20
CA CYS A 32 5.03 -8.57 -7.22
C CYS A 32 5.32 -10.03 -7.61
N VAL A 33 6.32 -10.26 -8.47
CA VAL A 33 6.73 -11.61 -8.90
C VAL A 33 7.47 -12.29 -7.76
N TYR A 34 8.42 -11.60 -7.12
CA TYR A 34 9.16 -12.14 -5.97
C TYR A 34 8.26 -12.42 -4.76
N THR A 35 7.34 -11.53 -4.43
CA THR A 35 6.40 -11.76 -3.32
C THR A 35 5.52 -12.97 -3.59
N ALA A 36 5.03 -13.16 -4.81
CA ALA A 36 4.23 -14.36 -5.13
C ALA A 36 5.07 -15.63 -5.02
N ASP A 37 6.31 -15.62 -5.51
CA ASP A 37 7.25 -16.74 -5.43
C ASP A 37 7.57 -17.15 -3.98
N GLN A 38 7.65 -16.17 -3.06
CA GLN A 38 7.95 -16.41 -1.65
C GLN A 38 6.73 -16.85 -0.83
N LEU A 39 5.57 -16.23 -1.07
CA LEU A 39 4.36 -16.49 -0.26
C LEU A 39 3.59 -17.72 -0.73
N THR A 40 3.58 -17.98 -2.03
CA THR A 40 2.75 -19.03 -2.64
C THR A 40 3.63 -20.17 -3.15
N PRO A 41 3.18 -21.43 -3.04
CA PRO A 41 3.96 -22.58 -3.49
C PRO A 41 4.11 -22.65 -5.01
N GLN A 42 3.20 -22.00 -5.76
CA GLN A 42 3.22 -21.96 -7.21
C GLN A 42 3.02 -20.53 -7.70
N ARG A 43 4.01 -20.05 -8.44
CA ARG A 43 3.98 -18.74 -9.08
C ARG A 43 3.18 -18.79 -10.38
N VAL A 44 2.18 -17.90 -10.51
CA VAL A 44 1.25 -17.87 -11.66
C VAL A 44 1.63 -16.79 -12.69
N HIS A 45 2.12 -15.63 -12.25
CA HIS A 45 2.59 -14.54 -13.14
C HIS A 45 4.11 -14.40 -13.13
N GLY A 46 4.63 -13.88 -14.23
CA GLY A 46 6.05 -13.66 -14.43
C GLY A 46 6.32 -12.51 -15.38
N VAL A 47 7.56 -12.47 -15.87
CA VAL A 47 8.01 -11.50 -16.85
C VAL A 47 7.98 -12.19 -18.21
N LEU A 48 7.24 -11.60 -19.14
CA LEU A 48 7.16 -12.03 -20.52
C LEU A 48 7.95 -11.05 -21.39
N GLY A 49 8.47 -11.55 -22.51
CA GLY A 49 9.26 -10.73 -23.44
C GLY A 49 10.65 -10.37 -22.92
N ARG A 50 11.27 -9.39 -23.56
CA ARG A 50 12.60 -8.87 -23.21
C ARG A 50 12.73 -7.41 -23.65
N GLY A 51 13.50 -6.64 -22.90
CA GLY A 51 13.80 -5.25 -23.23
C GLY A 51 12.61 -4.33 -22.96
N ASP A 52 12.39 -3.40 -23.88
CA ASP A 52 11.25 -2.49 -23.97
C ASP A 52 9.90 -3.21 -24.15
N ALA A 53 9.90 -4.39 -24.78
CA ALA A 53 8.71 -5.23 -24.91
C ALA A 53 8.43 -6.14 -23.70
N SER A 54 9.12 -5.90 -22.56
CA SER A 54 8.89 -6.72 -21.35
C SER A 54 7.58 -6.34 -20.66
N GLU A 55 6.84 -7.35 -20.24
CA GLU A 55 5.58 -7.15 -19.52
C GLU A 55 5.42 -8.11 -18.35
N ILE A 56 4.69 -7.68 -17.33
CA ILE A 56 4.24 -8.59 -16.27
C ILE A 56 2.92 -9.19 -16.73
N GLY A 57 2.86 -10.51 -16.81
CA GLY A 57 1.66 -11.21 -17.26
C GLY A 57 1.67 -12.67 -16.83
N THR A 58 0.57 -13.36 -17.11
CA THR A 58 0.48 -14.81 -17.01
C THR A 58 0.74 -15.39 -18.40
N TYR A 59 1.58 -16.42 -18.49
CA TYR A 59 1.97 -16.99 -19.80
C TYR A 59 0.78 -17.61 -20.56
N ILE A 60 -0.15 -18.18 -19.80
CA ILE A 60 -1.48 -18.59 -20.25
C ILE A 60 -2.44 -17.58 -19.60
N GLU A 61 -3.59 -17.26 -20.20
CA GLU A 61 -4.66 -16.40 -19.65
C GLU A 61 -5.31 -16.94 -18.36
N ASN A 62 -4.53 -17.62 -17.53
CA ASN A 62 -4.87 -18.08 -16.22
C ASN A 62 -5.14 -16.87 -15.32
N SER A 63 -6.25 -16.92 -14.61
CA SER A 63 -6.49 -16.02 -13.50
C SER A 63 -5.40 -16.16 -12.44
N LEU A 64 -5.06 -15.05 -11.79
CA LEU A 64 -4.26 -15.06 -10.58
C LEU A 64 -5.07 -15.68 -9.44
N ASP A 65 -5.08 -17.01 -9.38
CA ASP A 65 -5.76 -17.78 -8.35
C ASP A 65 -4.74 -18.42 -7.41
N ASN A 66 -4.69 -17.91 -6.18
CA ASN A 66 -3.72 -18.28 -5.15
C ASN A 66 -4.20 -17.69 -3.81
N GLU A 67 -4.15 -18.43 -2.70
CA GLU A 67 -4.74 -18.01 -1.43
C GLU A 67 -4.17 -16.70 -0.84
N PHE A 68 -2.92 -16.35 -1.19
CA PHE A 68 -2.22 -15.15 -0.69
C PHE A 68 -1.93 -14.10 -1.77
N ILE A 69 -2.49 -14.25 -2.97
CA ILE A 69 -2.15 -13.38 -4.10
C ILE A 69 -2.55 -11.93 -3.89
N GLY A 70 -3.56 -11.65 -3.06
CA GLY A 70 -3.99 -10.28 -2.73
C GLY A 70 -2.86 -9.40 -2.18
N ASN A 71 -1.83 -9.99 -1.57
CA ASN A 71 -0.70 -9.24 -1.01
C ASN A 71 0.19 -8.59 -2.09
N VAL A 72 0.15 -9.05 -3.34
CA VAL A 72 0.91 -8.40 -4.44
C VAL A 72 0.43 -6.98 -4.72
N ILE A 73 -0.79 -6.63 -4.31
CA ILE A 73 -1.34 -5.27 -4.42
C ILE A 73 -0.59 -4.31 -3.47
N ASP A 74 -0.31 -4.74 -2.23
CA ASP A 74 0.31 -3.86 -1.24
C ASP A 74 1.79 -3.59 -1.52
N VAL A 75 2.45 -4.57 -2.15
CA VAL A 75 3.87 -4.49 -2.51
C VAL A 75 4.09 -3.68 -3.81
N CYS A 76 3.05 -3.48 -4.63
CA CYS A 76 3.17 -2.73 -5.87
C CYS A 76 3.40 -1.23 -5.62
N PRO A 77 4.56 -0.66 -5.99
CA PRO A 77 4.90 0.72 -5.63
C PRO A 77 4.11 1.79 -6.44
N VAL A 78 3.60 1.42 -7.61
CA VAL A 78 3.01 2.35 -8.60
C VAL A 78 1.50 2.19 -8.77
N GLY A 79 0.89 1.21 -8.11
CA GLY A 79 -0.53 0.88 -8.29
C GLY A 79 -0.84 0.35 -9.70
N ALA A 80 0.07 -0.43 -10.28
CA ALA A 80 -0.19 -1.22 -11.49
C ALA A 80 -1.11 -2.41 -11.17
N LEU A 81 -0.88 -3.08 -10.03
CA LEU A 81 -1.77 -4.07 -9.47
C LEU A 81 -2.69 -3.39 -8.45
N THR A 82 -4.00 -3.52 -8.65
CA THR A 82 -5.01 -2.86 -7.83
C THR A 82 -6.12 -3.82 -7.44
N ASP A 83 -6.69 -3.61 -6.26
CA ASP A 83 -7.87 -4.34 -5.79
C ASP A 83 -9.12 -3.95 -6.60
N LYS A 84 -9.70 -4.89 -7.36
CA LYS A 84 -10.94 -4.66 -8.14
C LYS A 84 -12.11 -4.27 -7.25
N THR A 85 -12.17 -4.78 -6.02
CA THR A 85 -13.31 -4.59 -5.11
C THR A 85 -13.32 -3.22 -4.42
N PHE A 86 -12.17 -2.54 -4.35
CA PHE A 86 -12.02 -1.19 -3.79
C PHE A 86 -11.86 -0.12 -4.88
N ARG A 87 -11.42 -0.51 -6.07
CA ARG A 87 -11.15 0.39 -7.18
C ARG A 87 -12.33 1.32 -7.46
N PHE A 88 -12.04 2.61 -7.55
CA PHE A 88 -13.01 3.69 -7.82
C PHE A 88 -14.10 3.90 -6.76
N LYS A 89 -14.10 3.19 -5.63
CA LYS A 89 -15.05 3.47 -4.53
C LYS A 89 -14.70 4.74 -3.78
N GLN A 90 -13.42 4.93 -3.42
CA GLN A 90 -12.96 6.08 -2.66
C GLN A 90 -11.45 6.29 -2.83
N ARG A 91 -10.96 7.51 -2.54
CA ARG A 91 -9.51 7.79 -2.41
C ARG A 91 -9.05 7.53 -0.97
N VAL A 92 -7.82 7.06 -0.82
CA VAL A 92 -7.26 6.66 0.49
C VAL A 92 -7.25 7.81 1.52
N TRP A 93 -7.03 9.05 1.09
CA TRP A 93 -7.02 10.20 1.99
C TRP A 93 -8.39 10.65 2.51
N PHE A 94 -9.49 10.08 2.01
CA PHE A 94 -10.84 10.31 2.54
C PHE A 94 -11.32 9.20 3.49
N THR A 95 -10.46 8.20 3.72
CA THR A 95 -10.78 7.04 4.57
C THR A 95 -10.14 7.18 5.94
N LYS A 96 -10.80 6.61 6.95
CA LYS A 96 -10.35 6.59 8.35
C LYS A 96 -9.72 5.22 8.64
N PRO A 97 -8.37 5.11 8.72
CA PRO A 97 -7.72 3.84 8.99
C PRO A 97 -7.81 3.47 10.47
N VAL A 98 -8.15 2.22 10.74
CA VAL A 98 -8.30 1.64 12.07
C VAL A 98 -7.50 0.35 12.10
N ASP A 99 -6.68 0.15 13.14
CA ASP A 99 -5.97 -1.11 13.32
C ASP A 99 -6.88 -2.11 14.04
N ALA A 100 -6.92 -3.33 13.49
CA ALA A 100 -7.77 -4.41 13.98
C ALA A 100 -7.05 -5.75 13.78
N HIS A 101 -7.49 -6.76 14.51
CA HIS A 101 -6.99 -8.13 14.35
C HIS A 101 -8.13 -9.14 14.36
N ARG A 102 -7.81 -10.33 13.85
CA ARG A 102 -8.71 -11.48 13.83
C ARG A 102 -7.89 -12.76 13.95
N ALA A 103 -8.35 -13.71 14.75
CA ALA A 103 -7.85 -15.08 14.71
C ALA A 103 -8.35 -15.76 13.42
N CYS A 104 -7.49 -15.84 12.41
CA CYS A 104 -7.82 -16.51 11.15
C CYS A 104 -7.45 -18.00 11.21
N PRO A 105 -8.32 -18.92 10.74
CA PRO A 105 -8.00 -20.35 10.70
C PRO A 105 -7.05 -20.73 9.54
N THR A 106 -6.79 -19.82 8.59
CA THR A 106 -5.88 -20.07 7.47
C THR A 106 -4.43 -20.10 7.96
N GLU A 107 -3.69 -21.16 7.63
CA GLU A 107 -2.27 -21.27 7.91
C GLU A 107 -1.47 -20.11 7.28
N LYS A 108 -0.46 -19.58 7.99
CA LYS A 108 0.38 -18.43 7.58
C LYS A 108 -0.31 -17.06 7.54
N CYS A 109 -1.61 -16.96 7.84
CA CYS A 109 -2.28 -15.67 7.96
C CYS A 109 -2.19 -15.14 9.39
N THR A 110 -1.49 -14.02 9.61
CA THR A 110 -1.38 -13.43 10.96
C THR A 110 -2.69 -12.78 11.42
N GLY A 111 -3.51 -12.30 10.47
CA GLY A 111 -4.82 -11.70 10.77
C GLY A 111 -4.75 -10.28 11.35
N ASN A 112 -3.56 -9.68 11.43
CA ASN A 112 -3.37 -8.28 11.79
C ASN A 112 -3.57 -7.40 10.55
N VAL A 113 -4.54 -6.50 10.61
CA VAL A 113 -4.94 -5.67 9.47
C VAL A 113 -5.09 -4.21 9.84
N THR A 114 -5.11 -3.38 8.80
CA THR A 114 -5.66 -2.02 8.84
C THR A 114 -6.94 -2.00 8.03
N LEU A 115 -8.04 -1.66 8.70
CA LEU A 115 -9.35 -1.45 8.11
C LEU A 115 -9.49 -0.01 7.65
N TRP A 116 -9.92 0.18 6.41
CA TRP A 116 -10.12 1.50 5.83
C TRP A 116 -11.60 1.84 5.81
N TYR A 117 -12.04 2.64 6.79
CA TYR A 117 -13.44 3.03 6.96
C TYR A 117 -13.83 4.27 6.16
N ARG A 118 -15.10 4.33 5.78
CA ARG A 118 -15.78 5.56 5.36
C ARG A 118 -17.19 5.54 5.94
N GLY A 119 -17.47 6.43 6.89
CA GLY A 119 -18.67 6.30 7.71
C GLY A 119 -18.61 4.98 8.49
N ASP A 120 -19.66 4.18 8.39
CA ASP A 120 -19.78 2.90 9.10
C ASP A 120 -19.34 1.68 8.26
N GLU A 121 -18.97 1.90 7.00
CA GLU A 121 -18.60 0.82 6.08
C GLU A 121 -17.08 0.67 5.94
N VAL A 122 -16.60 -0.59 5.93
CA VAL A 122 -15.20 -0.92 5.59
C VAL A 122 -15.08 -1.05 4.08
N LEU A 123 -14.33 -0.14 3.46
CA LEU A 123 -14.13 -0.14 2.02
C LEU A 123 -13.02 -1.09 1.57
N ARG A 124 -11.95 -1.19 2.36
CA ARG A 124 -10.76 -2.00 2.05
C ARG A 124 -10.15 -2.54 3.33
N VAL A 125 -9.54 -3.71 3.23
CA VAL A 125 -8.69 -4.32 4.26
C VAL A 125 -7.29 -4.48 3.68
N THR A 126 -6.27 -4.07 4.43
CA THR A 126 -4.85 -4.28 4.05
C THR A 126 -4.07 -4.87 5.21
N GLY A 127 -2.93 -5.51 4.91
CA GLY A 127 -1.98 -5.88 5.95
C GLY A 127 -1.44 -4.64 6.67
N ARG A 128 -1.02 -4.79 7.92
CA ARG A 128 -0.36 -3.70 8.65
C ARG A 128 0.97 -3.36 8.01
N LYS A 129 1.27 -2.07 7.99
CA LYS A 129 2.56 -1.56 7.52
C LYS A 129 3.47 -1.22 8.69
N ASP A 130 4.77 -1.42 8.48
CA ASP A 130 5.84 -1.04 9.40
C ASP A 130 6.19 0.46 9.31
N ALA A 131 7.24 0.88 10.02
CA ALA A 131 7.73 2.27 10.02
C ALA A 131 8.29 2.71 8.66
N TYR A 132 8.73 1.78 7.81
CA TYR A 132 9.26 2.05 6.47
C TYR A 132 8.17 2.04 5.38
N GLY A 133 6.92 1.76 5.76
CA GLY A 133 5.78 1.69 4.85
C GLY A 133 5.68 0.37 4.07
N GLU A 134 6.48 -0.62 4.45
CA GLU A 134 6.44 -1.99 3.94
C GLU A 134 5.42 -2.83 4.71
N VAL A 135 5.00 -3.96 4.14
CA VAL A 135 4.03 -4.85 4.80
C VAL A 135 4.76 -5.62 5.88
N HIS A 136 4.34 -5.44 7.14
CA HIS A 136 4.93 -6.14 8.28
C HIS A 136 4.52 -7.62 8.29
N GLU A 137 3.23 -7.88 8.04
CA GLU A 137 2.65 -9.22 8.07
C GLU A 137 1.65 -9.42 6.93
N PHE A 138 1.64 -10.63 6.38
CA PHE A 138 0.78 -10.98 5.25
C PHE A 138 -0.55 -11.58 5.70
N ILE A 139 -1.56 -11.37 4.87
CA ILE A 139 -2.94 -11.82 5.13
C ILE A 139 -3.47 -12.69 3.99
N CYS A 140 -4.37 -13.62 4.30
CA CYS A 140 -5.01 -14.42 3.25
C CYS A 140 -6.08 -13.62 2.48
N ASN A 141 -6.43 -14.09 1.29
CA ASN A 141 -7.45 -13.48 0.45
C ASN A 141 -8.82 -13.40 1.12
N LYS A 142 -9.19 -14.39 1.95
CA LYS A 142 -10.46 -14.40 2.68
C LYS A 142 -10.57 -13.18 3.61
N CYS A 143 -9.54 -12.97 4.44
CA CYS A 143 -9.43 -11.81 5.31
C CYS A 143 -9.43 -10.49 4.51
N ARG A 144 -8.78 -10.47 3.35
CA ARG A 144 -8.63 -9.25 2.55
C ARG A 144 -9.91 -8.85 1.79
N PHE A 145 -10.58 -9.80 1.16
CA PHE A 145 -11.64 -9.52 0.19
C PHE A 145 -13.04 -9.89 0.68
N GLU A 146 -13.19 -10.98 1.44
CA GLU A 146 -14.49 -11.47 1.91
C GLU A 146 -14.90 -10.83 3.24
N LYS A 147 -13.95 -10.65 4.16
CA LYS A 147 -14.21 -10.15 5.53
C LYS A 147 -14.17 -8.63 5.61
N LYS A 148 -15.24 -7.99 5.15
CA LYS A 148 -15.41 -6.52 5.15
C LYS A 148 -16.43 -6.01 6.16
N GLN A 149 -17.03 -6.87 6.97
CA GLN A 149 -17.96 -6.40 8.00
C GLN A 149 -17.19 -6.10 9.28
N THR A 150 -17.59 -5.05 10.00
CA THR A 150 -16.97 -4.68 11.27
C THR A 150 -17.06 -5.80 12.31
N SER A 151 -18.13 -6.60 12.27
CA SER A 151 -18.34 -7.75 13.16
C SER A 151 -17.33 -8.88 12.98
N ASP A 152 -16.61 -8.95 11.85
CA ASP A 152 -15.59 -9.96 11.62
C ASP A 152 -14.27 -9.67 12.37
N TRP A 153 -14.12 -8.46 12.93
CA TRP A 153 -12.85 -7.93 13.42
C TRP A 153 -12.93 -7.46 14.88
N ILE A 154 -11.84 -7.66 15.61
CA ILE A 154 -11.63 -7.06 16.92
C ILE A 154 -10.87 -5.75 16.70
N ILE A 155 -11.51 -4.62 16.97
CA ILE A 155 -10.93 -3.29 16.80
C ILE A 155 -9.99 -2.99 17.96
N GLU A 156 -8.72 -2.68 17.66
CA GLU A 156 -7.75 -2.23 18.66
C GLU A 156 -7.86 -0.72 18.89
N GLY A 157 -8.03 0.04 17.80
CA GLY A 157 -8.15 1.49 17.86
C GLY A 157 -7.83 2.19 16.54
N PRO A 158 -7.91 3.53 16.51
CA PRO A 158 -7.50 4.30 15.34
C PRO A 158 -6.00 4.09 15.06
N ARG A 159 -5.64 3.95 13.77
CA ARG A 159 -4.24 3.79 13.38
C ARG A 159 -3.48 5.08 13.63
N GLN A 160 -2.25 4.97 14.14
CA GLN A 160 -1.34 6.11 14.24
C GLN A 160 -0.88 6.55 12.85
N ILE A 161 -1.30 7.73 12.42
CA ILE A 161 -0.97 8.29 11.10
C ILE A 161 0.14 9.33 11.28
N ALA A 162 1.21 9.22 10.49
CA ALA A 162 2.27 10.21 10.49
C ALA A 162 1.73 11.61 10.10
N ARG A 163 2.21 12.65 10.78
CA ARG A 163 1.81 14.05 10.56
C ARG A 163 1.92 14.49 9.10
N GLN A 164 2.96 14.04 8.40
CA GLN A 164 3.22 14.41 7.00
C GLN A 164 2.32 13.65 6.00
N SER A 165 1.52 12.70 6.47
CA SER A 165 0.63 11.93 5.61
C SER A 165 -0.46 12.81 5.00
N VAL A 166 -0.76 12.55 3.73
CA VAL A 166 -1.91 13.15 3.03
C VAL A 166 -3.24 12.86 3.71
N ILE A 167 -3.33 11.78 4.50
CA ILE A 167 -4.54 11.46 5.29
C ILE A 167 -4.69 12.47 6.43
N ALA A 168 -3.60 12.77 7.14
CA ALA A 168 -3.62 13.75 8.24
C ALA A 168 -3.95 15.15 7.74
N GLN A 169 -3.44 15.54 6.57
CA GLN A 169 -3.73 16.85 5.96
C GLN A 169 -5.21 17.01 5.57
N ASN A 170 -5.90 15.93 5.21
CA ASN A 170 -7.30 15.96 4.79
C ASN A 170 -8.29 15.74 5.95
N HIS A 171 -7.80 15.43 7.15
CA HIS A 171 -8.60 15.19 8.34
C HIS A 171 -8.09 16.02 9.54
N PRO A 172 -8.14 17.36 9.46
CA PRO A 172 -7.71 18.24 10.56
C PRO A 172 -8.50 18.00 11.85
N GLU A 173 -9.71 17.46 11.77
CA GLU A 173 -10.61 17.14 12.88
C GLU A 173 -10.21 15.91 13.70
N LEU A 174 -9.28 15.06 13.21
CA LEU A 174 -8.86 13.86 13.92
C LEU A 174 -7.96 14.13 15.13
N GLY A 175 -7.69 15.41 15.46
CA GLY A 175 -7.10 15.79 16.74
C GLY A 175 -5.81 15.05 17.04
N ILE A 176 -4.88 15.01 16.08
CA ILE A 176 -3.51 14.60 16.39
C ILE A 176 -3.00 15.59 17.41
N ASP A 177 -2.84 15.15 18.66
CA ASP A 177 -2.50 16.01 19.78
C ASP A 177 -1.17 16.71 19.45
N TRP A 178 -1.27 18.01 19.22
CA TRP A 178 -0.14 18.83 18.83
C TRP A 178 0.75 19.01 20.05
N GLN A 179 1.68 18.10 20.29
CA GLN A 179 2.84 18.46 21.11
C GLN A 179 3.65 19.45 20.29
N GLU A 180 3.58 20.73 20.68
CA GLU A 180 4.57 21.71 20.24
C GLU A 180 5.95 21.11 20.50
N PRO A 181 6.87 21.13 19.52
CA PRO A 181 8.22 20.67 19.77
C PRO A 181 8.74 21.45 20.98
N THR A 182 9.14 20.73 22.03
CA THR A 182 9.71 21.35 23.22
C THR A 182 10.92 22.15 22.75
N ILE A 183 10.80 23.47 22.71
CA ILE A 183 11.93 24.34 22.50
C ILE A 183 12.83 24.09 23.70
N ILE A 184 13.91 23.33 23.51
CA ILE A 184 14.91 23.14 24.54
C ILE A 184 15.50 24.52 24.80
N PRO A 185 15.19 25.18 25.93
CA PRO A 185 15.77 26.47 26.21
C PRO A 185 17.23 26.19 26.51
N ASN A 186 18.13 26.71 25.67
CA ASN A 186 19.59 26.50 25.68
C ASN A 186 20.06 25.25 24.90
N LEU A 187 19.98 25.32 23.57
CA LEU A 187 20.94 24.57 22.74
C LEU A 187 22.37 25.01 23.13
N PRO A 188 23.31 24.07 23.32
CA PRO A 188 24.71 24.44 23.53
C PRO A 188 25.21 25.23 22.31
N GLU A 189 25.96 26.32 22.56
CA GLU A 189 26.42 27.31 21.56
C GLU A 189 27.14 26.69 20.34
N SER A 190 27.67 25.48 20.50
CA SER A 190 28.26 24.70 19.40
C SER A 190 27.27 24.47 18.26
N THR A 191 25.99 24.25 18.58
CA THR A 191 24.95 23.87 17.63
C THR A 191 24.37 25.08 16.87
N SER A 192 24.35 26.26 17.50
CA SER A 192 23.96 27.52 16.86
C SER A 192 24.97 28.01 15.82
N SER A 193 26.24 27.62 15.95
CA SER A 193 27.29 28.03 15.02
C SER A 193 27.30 27.25 13.70
N GLU A 194 26.68 26.06 13.66
CA GLU A 194 26.55 25.25 12.44
C GLU A 194 25.31 25.60 11.62
N LEU A 195 24.23 26.02 12.29
CA LEU A 195 22.99 26.48 11.65
C LEU A 195 23.20 27.82 10.91
N ASN A 196 23.93 28.77 11.50
CA ASN A 196 24.22 30.06 10.87
C ASN A 196 25.25 30.00 9.71
N LYS A 197 25.87 28.84 9.45
CA LYS A 197 26.78 28.66 8.30
C LYS A 197 26.06 28.20 7.02
N HIS A 198 24.81 27.78 7.11
CA HIS A 198 24.05 27.24 5.96
C HIS A 198 22.96 28.19 5.42
N GLU A 199 22.79 29.38 6.00
CA GLU A 199 21.85 30.41 5.52
C GLU A 199 22.55 31.63 4.93
N ILE A 200 23.43 31.41 3.93
CA ILE A 200 23.80 32.47 2.97
C ILE A 200 23.79 31.85 1.57
N VAL A 201 22.67 32.03 0.86
CA VAL A 201 22.51 32.37 -0.58
C VAL A 201 21.05 32.08 -0.94
N GLY A 202 20.23 33.12 -1.03
CA GLY A 202 18.84 32.98 -1.49
C GLY A 202 18.01 34.23 -1.27
N THR A 203 18.27 35.26 -2.08
CA THR A 203 17.52 36.52 -2.31
C THR A 203 17.41 37.53 -1.18
#